data_AF-G7M850-F1
#
_entry.id   AF-G7M850-F1
#
_cell.length_a   1.000
_cell.length_b   1.000
_cell.length_c   1.000
_cell.angle_alpha   90.00
_cell.angle_beta   90.00
_cell.angle_gamma   90.00
#
_symmetry.space_group_name_H-M   'P 1'
#
loop_
_entity.id
_entity.type
_entity.pdbx_description
1 polymer ?
#
loop_
_entity_poly.entity_id
_entity_poly.type
_entity_poly.pdbx_seq_one_letter_code
_entity_poly.pdbx_strand_id
1 'polypeptide(L)'
;MLFSNIYLFFRKYNINEVRNSINIVGVLIMDSYLMDTNVVIYLWKYCPSMIDKLIQDTKIKILEEVSQELALKEIQEYNGQRVLSERFCKLLPLIIKVDKKDIKEFYVSLNIKYSKKENAYYNDTEKLSENDLILLYTCNIYDDLILVTEDKYLFNAAIHIFGVERVISISALMKKYNININLSKG
;
A
#
# COMPACT_ATOMS: atom_id res chain seq x y z
N MET A 1 -21.47 -24.30 -27.84
CA MET A 1 -20.89 -23.72 -29.07
C MET A 1 -20.55 -22.21 -28.92
N LEU A 2 -20.18 -21.74 -27.72
CA LEU A 2 -19.92 -20.31 -27.44
C LEU A 2 -18.45 -20.01 -27.09
N PHE A 3 -17.65 -21.02 -26.76
CA PHE A 3 -16.22 -20.85 -26.41
C PHE A 3 -15.28 -20.76 -27.62
N SER A 4 -15.74 -21.17 -28.81
CA SER A 4 -14.93 -21.17 -30.04
C SER A 4 -14.76 -19.78 -30.65
N ASN A 5 -15.74 -18.88 -30.45
CA ASN A 5 -15.75 -17.57 -31.10
C ASN A 5 -14.89 -16.51 -30.40
N ILE A 6 -14.70 -16.63 -29.08
CA ILE A 6 -13.80 -15.72 -28.33
C ILE A 6 -12.34 -15.99 -28.71
N TYR A 7 -11.97 -17.25 -28.89
CA TYR A 7 -10.60 -17.63 -29.26
C TYR A 7 -10.24 -17.18 -30.70
N LEU A 8 -11.22 -17.21 -31.61
CA LEU A 8 -11.06 -16.69 -32.98
C LEU A 8 -10.99 -15.16 -33.05
N PHE A 9 -11.65 -14.45 -32.12
CA PHE A 9 -11.57 -12.99 -32.01
C PHE A 9 -10.14 -12.52 -31.66
N PHE A 10 -9.48 -13.19 -30.72
CA PHE A 10 -8.10 -12.86 -30.32
C PHE A 10 -7.03 -13.24 -31.35
N ARG A 11 -7.35 -14.10 -32.34
CA ARG A 11 -6.40 -14.50 -33.38
C ARG A 11 -6.30 -13.51 -34.54
N LYS A 12 -7.28 -12.59 -34.67
CA LYS A 12 -7.36 -11.65 -35.80
C LYS A 12 -6.72 -10.29 -35.51
N TYR A 13 -6.47 -9.95 -34.25
CA TYR A 13 -5.92 -8.66 -33.85
C TYR A 13 -4.53 -8.81 -33.26
N ASN A 14 -3.59 -8.01 -33.76
CA ASN A 14 -2.24 -7.94 -33.24
C ASN A 14 -2.32 -7.52 -31.75
N ILE A 15 -1.78 -8.34 -30.84
CA ILE A 15 -1.91 -8.15 -29.38
C ILE A 15 -1.46 -6.75 -28.94
N ASN A 16 -0.55 -6.13 -29.69
CA ASN A 16 -0.07 -4.77 -29.44
C ASN A 16 -1.08 -3.66 -29.80
N GLU A 17 -1.93 -3.86 -30.82
CA GLU A 17 -3.02 -2.92 -31.14
C GLU A 17 -4.16 -3.00 -30.13
N VAL A 18 -4.44 -4.20 -29.60
CA VAL A 18 -5.46 -4.39 -28.55
C VAL A 18 -4.99 -3.75 -27.24
N ARG A 19 -3.71 -3.90 -26.87
CA ARG A 19 -3.11 -3.21 -25.71
C ARG A 19 -3.19 -1.68 -25.84
N ASN A 20 -2.88 -1.13 -27.01
CA ASN A 20 -2.97 0.32 -27.24
C ASN A 20 -4.42 0.83 -27.26
N SER A 21 -5.36 0.01 -27.74
CA SER A 21 -6.78 0.37 -27.74
C SER A 21 -7.38 0.34 -26.31
N ILE A 22 -6.90 -0.55 -25.44
CA ILE A 22 -7.28 -0.59 -24.02
C ILE A 22 -6.73 0.64 -23.26
N ASN A 23 -5.56 1.16 -23.63
CA ASN A 23 -5.04 2.41 -23.06
C ASN A 23 -5.86 3.65 -23.47
N ILE A 24 -6.60 3.60 -24.58
CA ILE A 24 -7.44 4.71 -25.08
C ILE A 24 -8.85 4.66 -24.48
N VAL A 25 -9.37 3.47 -24.14
CA VAL A 25 -10.63 3.30 -23.41
C VAL A 25 -10.30 3.22 -21.92
N GLY A 26 -10.12 4.38 -21.30
CA GLY A 26 -9.70 4.53 -19.90
C GLY A 26 -10.47 3.68 -18.90
N VAL A 27 -9.99 2.47 -18.67
CA VAL A 27 -9.89 1.95 -17.31
C VAL A 27 -8.72 2.71 -16.71
N LEU A 28 -9.01 3.86 -16.09
CA LEU A 28 -8.15 4.38 -15.03
C LEU A 28 -7.93 3.20 -14.09
N ILE A 29 -6.76 2.57 -14.14
CA ILE A 29 -6.35 1.65 -13.09
C ILE A 29 -6.39 2.53 -11.84
N MET A 30 -7.41 2.33 -11.00
CA MET A 30 -7.57 3.11 -9.79
C MET A 30 -6.50 2.61 -8.84
N ASP A 31 -5.36 3.31 -8.84
CA ASP A 31 -4.27 3.04 -7.91
C ASP A 31 -4.84 2.85 -6.51
N SER A 32 -4.57 1.68 -5.93
CA SER A 32 -4.87 1.42 -4.54
C SER A 32 -3.63 1.70 -3.71
N TYR A 33 -3.83 2.37 -2.58
CA TYR A 33 -2.76 2.82 -1.71
C TYR A 33 -2.52 1.82 -0.59
N LEU A 34 -1.34 1.22 -0.58
CA LEU A 34 -0.86 0.44 0.55
C LEU A 34 -0.25 1.39 1.57
N MET A 35 -0.82 1.46 2.77
CA MET A 35 -0.37 2.42 3.79
C MET A 35 0.37 1.72 4.92
N ASP A 36 1.48 2.32 5.34
CA ASP A 36 2.12 1.98 6.62
C ASP A 36 1.32 2.54 7.82
N THR A 37 1.69 2.10 9.03
CA THR A 37 1.03 2.52 10.28
C THR A 37 1.10 4.03 10.50
N ASN A 38 2.23 4.66 10.23
CA ASN A 38 2.47 6.06 10.54
C ASN A 38 1.69 6.98 9.60
N VAL A 39 1.54 6.62 8.33
CA VAL A 39 0.71 7.31 7.35
C VAL A 39 -0.75 7.31 7.80
N VAL A 40 -1.30 6.16 8.18
CA VAL A 40 -2.69 6.05 8.64
C VAL A 40 -2.94 6.96 9.85
N ILE A 41 -2.05 6.90 10.86
CA ILE A 41 -2.13 7.74 12.05
C ILE A 41 -2.06 9.23 11.69
N TYR A 42 -1.13 9.59 10.81
CA TYR A 42 -0.99 10.98 10.36
C TYR A 42 -2.28 11.48 9.70
N LEU A 43 -2.84 10.71 8.77
CA LEU A 43 -4.04 11.11 8.05
C LEU A 43 -5.25 11.22 8.97
N TRP A 44 -5.44 10.30 9.92
CA TRP A 44 -6.50 10.45 10.93
C TRP A 44 -6.35 11.73 11.76
N LYS A 45 -5.12 12.12 12.09
CA LYS A 45 -4.86 13.28 12.95
C LYS A 45 -5.01 14.61 12.21
N TYR A 46 -4.50 14.69 10.97
CA TYR A 46 -4.35 15.96 10.26
C TYR A 46 -5.27 16.10 9.05
N CYS A 47 -5.77 15.00 8.49
CA CYS A 47 -6.62 14.98 7.29
C CYS A 47 -7.76 13.93 7.39
N PRO A 48 -8.60 13.96 8.45
CA PRO A 48 -9.62 12.93 8.68
C PRO A 48 -10.60 12.79 7.50
N SER A 49 -11.00 13.91 6.89
CA SER A 49 -11.89 13.90 5.71
C SER A 49 -11.27 13.22 4.49
N MET A 50 -9.94 13.30 4.33
CA MET A 50 -9.22 12.64 3.23
C MET A 50 -9.23 11.13 3.41
N ILE A 51 -8.85 10.65 4.60
CA ILE A 51 -8.81 9.22 4.86
C ILE A 51 -10.21 8.60 4.87
N ASP A 52 -11.22 9.31 5.40
CA ASP A 52 -12.62 8.85 5.30
C ASP A 52 -13.05 8.71 3.83
N LYS A 53 -12.71 9.68 2.96
CA LYS A 53 -13.00 9.60 1.52
C LYS A 53 -12.26 8.42 0.88
N LEU A 54 -10.98 8.24 1.17
CA LEU A 54 -10.19 7.14 0.63
C LEU A 54 -10.73 5.76 1.08
N ILE A 55 -11.23 5.66 2.31
CA ILE A 55 -11.92 4.48 2.83
C ILE A 55 -13.22 4.23 2.06
N GLN A 56 -14.06 5.26 1.90
CA GLN A 56 -15.32 5.17 1.16
C GLN A 56 -15.10 4.77 -0.30
N ASP A 57 -14.09 5.33 -0.94
CA ASP A 57 -13.70 5.01 -2.32
C ASP A 57 -12.97 3.65 -2.43
N THR A 58 -12.76 2.93 -1.33
CA THR A 58 -12.02 1.65 -1.24
C THR A 58 -10.61 1.70 -1.82
N LYS A 59 -9.99 2.89 -1.81
CA LYS A 59 -8.66 3.14 -2.39
C LYS A 59 -7.51 2.87 -1.43
N ILE A 60 -7.78 2.44 -0.20
CA ILE A 60 -6.74 2.07 0.76
C ILE A 60 -6.74 0.55 0.94
N LYS A 61 -5.54 -0.01 1.05
CA LYS A 61 -5.28 -1.34 1.56
C LYS A 61 -4.41 -1.24 2.79
N ILE A 62 -4.77 -1.99 3.83
CA ILE A 62 -4.01 -2.09 5.07
C ILE A 62 -3.58 -3.54 5.24
N LEU A 63 -2.29 -3.80 5.46
CA LEU A 63 -1.86 -5.17 5.78
C LEU A 63 -2.36 -5.59 7.15
N GLU A 64 -2.59 -6.89 7.33
CA GLU A 64 -2.94 -7.45 8.63
C GLU A 64 -1.96 -7.03 9.73
N GLU A 65 -0.65 -7.03 9.44
CA GLU A 65 0.40 -6.65 10.39
C GLU A 65 0.32 -5.17 10.79
N VAL A 66 0.08 -4.29 9.80
CA VAL A 66 -0.15 -2.86 10.03
C VAL A 66 -1.42 -2.67 10.85
N SER A 67 -2.48 -3.43 10.56
CA SER A 67 -3.75 -3.36 11.30
C SER A 67 -3.60 -3.79 12.77
N GLN A 68 -2.74 -4.78 13.06
CA GLN A 68 -2.46 -5.21 14.43
C GLN A 68 -1.73 -4.12 15.20
N GLU A 69 -0.76 -3.45 14.58
CA GLU A 69 -0.06 -2.32 15.20
C GLU A 69 -1.02 -1.15 15.46
N LEU A 70 -1.88 -0.83 14.49
CA LEU A 70 -2.92 0.20 14.64
C LEU A 70 -3.91 -0.16 15.76
N ALA A 71 -4.36 -1.41 15.83
CA ALA A 71 -5.31 -1.86 16.84
C ALA A 71 -4.77 -1.60 18.25
N LEU A 72 -3.49 -1.92 18.51
CA LEU A 72 -2.87 -1.67 19.80
C LEU A 72 -2.87 -0.19 20.20
N LYS A 73 -2.70 0.71 19.22
CA LYS A 73 -2.70 2.16 19.41
C LYS A 73 -4.11 2.76 19.53
N GLU A 74 -5.12 2.05 19.04
CA GLU A 74 -6.51 2.50 18.95
C GLU A 74 -7.45 1.87 19.99
N ILE A 75 -6.91 1.07 20.92
CA ILE A 75 -7.69 0.56 22.05
C ILE A 75 -8.04 1.72 23.00
N GLN A 76 -9.32 1.85 23.30
CA GLN A 76 -9.88 2.83 24.23
C GLN A 76 -10.64 2.11 25.34
N GLU A 77 -10.84 2.79 26.47
CA GLU A 77 -11.68 2.30 27.55
C GLU A 77 -13.09 2.90 27.44
N TYR A 78 -14.10 2.05 27.39
CA TYR A 78 -15.51 2.43 27.35
C TYR A 78 -16.29 1.56 28.34
N ASN A 79 -16.92 2.19 29.33
CA ASN A 79 -17.65 1.49 30.41
C ASN A 79 -16.83 0.36 31.07
N GLY A 80 -15.53 0.60 31.31
CA GLY A 80 -14.61 -0.40 31.90
C GLY A 80 -14.21 -1.54 30.96
N GLN A 81 -14.56 -1.46 29.67
CA GLN A 81 -14.18 -2.44 28.65
C GLN A 81 -13.19 -1.84 27.64
N ARG A 82 -12.22 -2.63 27.21
CA ARG A 82 -11.28 -2.26 26.15
C ARG A 82 -11.94 -2.48 24.79
N VAL A 83 -12.17 -1.41 24.05
CA VAL A 83 -12.82 -1.43 22.74
C VAL A 83 -11.95 -0.75 21.69
N LEU A 84 -12.12 -1.11 20.42
CA LEU A 84 -11.46 -0.44 19.30
C LEU A 84 -12.21 0.84 18.95
N SER A 85 -11.47 1.87 18.53
CA SER A 85 -12.06 3.13 18.07
C SER A 85 -12.92 2.94 16.81
N GLU A 86 -13.93 3.80 16.64
CA GLU A 86 -14.78 3.79 15.44
C GLU A 86 -13.96 3.93 14.14
N ARG A 87 -12.94 4.81 14.15
CA ARG A 87 -12.07 5.02 12.99
C ARG A 87 -11.25 3.78 12.63
N PHE A 88 -10.83 2.97 13.60
CA PHE A 88 -10.20 1.69 13.34
C PHE A 88 -11.19 0.69 12.73
N CYS A 89 -12.41 0.62 13.28
CA CYS A 89 -13.46 -0.26 12.77
C CYS A 89 -13.78 0.01 11.28
N LYS A 90 -13.70 1.27 10.83
CA LYS A 90 -13.85 1.63 9.40
C LYS A 90 -12.77 1.02 8.48
N LEU A 91 -11.58 0.69 9.01
CA LEU A 91 -10.52 0.06 8.23
C LEU A 91 -10.68 -1.46 8.08
N LEU A 92 -11.46 -2.12 8.95
CA LEU A 92 -11.59 -3.58 8.95
C LEU A 92 -11.89 -4.19 7.57
N PRO A 93 -12.80 -3.63 6.74
CA PRO A 93 -13.10 -4.17 5.42
C PRO A 93 -11.98 -3.99 4.38
N LEU A 94 -10.99 -3.15 4.69
CA LEU A 94 -9.87 -2.81 3.81
C LEU A 94 -8.59 -3.57 4.17
N ILE A 95 -8.63 -4.38 5.22
CA ILE A 95 -7.50 -5.21 5.65
C ILE A 95 -7.30 -6.34 4.64
N ILE A 96 -6.08 -6.47 4.15
CA ILE A 96 -5.65 -7.55 3.28
C ILE A 96 -4.69 -8.48 4.00
N LYS A 97 -4.76 -9.76 3.65
CA LYS A 97 -3.79 -10.79 4.03
C LYS A 97 -3.05 -11.23 2.79
N VAL A 98 -1.75 -11.43 2.94
CA VAL A 98 -0.87 -11.83 1.85
C VAL A 98 -0.31 -13.21 2.16
N ASP A 99 -0.33 -14.10 1.18
CA ASP A 99 0.33 -15.40 1.31
C ASP A 99 1.84 -15.18 1.32
N LYS A 100 2.49 -15.61 2.41
CA LYS A 100 3.93 -15.40 2.66
C LYS A 100 4.78 -16.58 2.21
N LYS A 101 4.23 -17.53 1.44
CA LYS A 101 4.95 -18.73 1.02
C LYS A 101 6.30 -18.42 0.35
N ASP A 102 6.32 -17.41 -0.53
CA ASP A 102 7.50 -17.08 -1.36
C ASP A 102 8.27 -15.85 -0.81
N ILE A 103 7.96 -15.40 0.41
CA ILE A 103 8.53 -14.17 0.98
C ILE A 103 10.04 -14.27 1.18
N LYS A 104 10.53 -15.47 1.52
CA LYS A 104 11.97 -15.72 1.72
C LYS A 104 12.74 -15.60 0.40
N GLU A 105 12.16 -16.09 -0.69
CA GLU A 105 12.77 -16.03 -2.02
C GLU A 105 12.84 -14.57 -2.49
N PHE A 106 11.80 -13.79 -2.22
CA PHE A 106 11.81 -12.35 -2.43
C PHE A 106 12.92 -11.66 -1.62
N TYR A 107 13.05 -11.92 -0.32
CA TYR A 107 14.10 -11.32 0.51
C TYR A 107 15.51 -11.68 0.02
N VAL A 108 15.69 -12.93 -0.46
CA VAL A 108 16.96 -13.37 -1.08
C VAL A 108 17.21 -12.62 -2.40
N SER A 109 16.21 -12.44 -3.25
CA SER A 109 16.36 -11.70 -4.52
C SER A 109 16.73 -10.22 -4.30
N LEU A 110 16.30 -9.64 -3.19
CA LEU A 110 16.65 -8.29 -2.76
C LEU A 110 18.00 -8.21 -2.04
N ASN A 111 18.68 -9.34 -1.84
CA ASN A 111 19.92 -9.45 -1.08
C ASN A 111 19.80 -8.83 0.32
N ILE A 112 18.67 -9.04 0.99
CA ILE A 112 18.45 -8.55 2.36
C ILE A 112 19.44 -9.22 3.30
N LYS A 113 20.21 -8.40 4.02
CA LYS A 113 21.19 -8.87 5.00
C LYS A 113 20.65 -8.69 6.41
N TYR A 114 20.91 -9.67 7.26
CA TYR A 114 20.53 -9.63 8.66
C TYR A 114 21.75 -9.41 9.54
N SER A 115 21.66 -8.44 10.46
CA SER A 115 22.66 -8.26 11.51
C SER A 115 22.60 -9.39 12.54
N LYS A 116 23.64 -9.50 13.39
CA LYS A 116 23.65 -10.42 14.54
C LYS A 116 22.51 -10.19 15.55
N LYS A 117 21.85 -9.03 15.51
CA LYS A 117 20.68 -8.67 16.32
C LYS A 117 19.37 -8.80 15.54
N GLU A 118 19.36 -9.57 14.46
CA GLU A 118 18.21 -9.86 13.59
C GLU A 118 17.59 -8.63 12.88
N ASN A 119 18.22 -7.46 12.93
CA ASN A 119 17.79 -6.32 12.10
C ASN A 119 18.07 -6.62 10.62
N ALA A 120 17.09 -6.36 9.76
CA ALA A 120 17.21 -6.48 8.31
C ALA A 120 17.71 -5.18 7.67
N TYR A 121 18.55 -5.33 6.64
CA TYR A 121 19.15 -4.24 5.90
C TYR A 121 19.03 -4.47 4.39
N TYR A 122 18.57 -3.44 3.69
CA TYR A 122 18.61 -3.34 2.24
C TYR A 122 19.80 -2.49 1.79
N ASN A 123 20.53 -2.96 0.78
CA ASN A 123 21.74 -2.30 0.26
C ASN A 123 22.74 -1.87 1.36
N ASP A 124 22.91 -2.70 2.40
CA ASP A 124 23.82 -2.46 3.54
C ASP A 124 23.59 -1.18 4.37
N THR A 125 22.53 -0.43 4.07
CA THR A 125 22.35 0.95 4.58
C THR A 125 20.94 1.21 5.09
N GLU A 126 19.93 0.73 4.37
CA GLU A 126 18.54 1.01 4.70
C GLU A 126 18.03 -0.06 5.67
N LYS A 127 17.86 0.33 6.94
CA LYS A 127 17.34 -0.56 7.98
C LYS A 127 15.84 -0.71 7.79
N LEU A 128 15.38 -1.94 7.59
CA LEU A 128 13.96 -2.27 7.41
C LEU A 128 13.48 -3.16 8.56
N SER A 129 12.28 -2.89 9.06
CA SER A 129 11.56 -3.79 9.95
C SER A 129 10.90 -4.94 9.17
N GLU A 130 10.42 -5.97 9.89
CA GLU A 130 9.66 -7.04 9.24
C GLU A 130 8.38 -6.51 8.57
N ASN A 131 7.70 -5.51 9.17
CA ASN A 131 6.53 -4.89 8.57
C ASN A 131 6.89 -4.17 7.26
N ASP A 132 8.04 -3.49 7.22
CA ASP A 132 8.53 -2.81 6.00
C ASP A 132 8.80 -3.83 4.89
N LEU A 133 9.42 -4.96 5.23
CA LEU A 133 9.68 -6.03 4.28
C LEU A 133 8.39 -6.67 3.74
N ILE A 134 7.37 -6.86 4.60
CA ILE A 134 6.07 -7.39 4.17
C ILE A 134 5.32 -6.36 3.30
N LEU A 135 5.42 -5.05 3.60
CA LEU A 135 4.89 -3.98 2.74
C LEU A 135 5.53 -4.03 1.35
N LEU A 136 6.86 -4.14 1.28
CA LEU A 136 7.58 -4.28 0.00
C LEU A 136 7.16 -5.56 -0.73
N TYR A 137 7.09 -6.69 -0.03
CA TYR A 137 6.65 -7.96 -0.63
C TYR A 137 5.22 -7.90 -1.17
N THR A 138 4.34 -7.20 -0.46
CA THR A 138 2.96 -6.98 -0.92
C THR A 138 2.93 -6.17 -2.20
N CYS A 139 3.71 -5.09 -2.30
CA CYS A 139 3.85 -4.33 -3.55
C CYS A 139 4.45 -5.17 -4.69
N ASN A 140 5.32 -6.13 -4.38
CA ASN A 140 5.86 -7.06 -5.38
C ASN A 140 4.80 -8.05 -5.93
N ILE A 141 3.82 -8.44 -5.11
CA ILE A 141 2.74 -9.34 -5.55
C ILE A 141 1.66 -8.58 -6.33
N TYR A 142 1.36 -7.35 -5.94
CA TYR A 142 0.27 -6.56 -6.49
C TYR A 142 0.80 -5.33 -7.22
N ASP A 143 0.87 -5.42 -8.55
CA ASP A 143 1.43 -4.36 -9.40
C ASP A 143 0.60 -3.07 -9.45
N ASP A 144 -0.65 -3.11 -9.00
CA ASP A 144 -1.58 -2.00 -8.91
C ASP A 144 -1.52 -1.24 -7.58
N LEU A 145 -0.70 -1.70 -6.63
CA LEU A 145 -0.50 -1.02 -5.36
C LEU A 145 0.59 0.04 -5.43
N ILE A 146 0.26 1.23 -4.95
CA ILE A 146 1.21 2.32 -4.68
C ILE A 146 1.44 2.36 -3.17
N LEU A 147 2.70 2.22 -2.75
CA LEU A 147 3.08 2.38 -1.35
C LEU A 147 3.02 3.84 -0.95
N VAL A 148 2.37 4.14 0.18
CA VAL A 148 2.39 5.46 0.81
C VAL A 148 3.19 5.36 2.09
N THR A 149 4.27 6.12 2.19
CA THR A 149 5.14 6.17 3.37
C THR A 149 5.87 7.50 3.49
N GLU A 150 6.22 7.88 4.72
CA GLU A 150 7.17 8.97 5.02
C GLU A 150 8.47 8.43 5.65
N ASP A 151 8.58 7.10 5.83
CA ASP A 151 9.83 6.50 6.29
C ASP A 151 10.84 6.53 5.13
N LYS A 152 11.95 7.25 5.34
CA LYS A 152 12.97 7.45 4.31
C LYS A 152 13.59 6.14 3.82
N TYR A 153 13.81 5.18 4.71
CA TYR A 153 14.46 3.92 4.38
C TYR A 153 13.55 3.03 3.55
N LEU A 154 12.28 2.91 3.96
CA LEU A 154 11.27 2.19 3.20
C LEU A 154 11.00 2.86 1.86
N PHE A 155 10.89 4.18 1.83
CA PHE A 155 10.67 4.96 0.61
C PHE A 155 11.78 4.74 -0.42
N ASN A 156 13.05 4.87 0.01
CA ASN A 156 14.22 4.66 -0.85
C ASN A 156 14.29 3.22 -1.38
N ALA A 157 14.06 2.24 -0.50
CA ALA A 157 14.03 0.83 -0.90
C ALA A 157 12.94 0.59 -1.97
N ALA A 158 11.72 1.10 -1.74
CA ALA A 158 10.62 0.96 -2.69
C ALA A 158 10.92 1.60 -4.05
N ILE A 159 11.52 2.80 -4.09
CA ILE A 159 11.95 3.41 -5.37
C ILE A 159 12.94 2.51 -6.10
N HIS A 160 13.94 2.00 -5.38
CA HIS A 160 15.01 1.22 -6.00
C HIS A 160 14.50 -0.14 -6.53
N ILE A 161 13.50 -0.74 -5.87
CA ILE A 161 12.94 -2.03 -6.25
C ILE A 161 11.88 -1.87 -7.35
N PHE A 162 10.97 -0.90 -7.21
CA PHE A 162 9.73 -0.83 -8.00
C PHE A 162 9.62 0.39 -8.91
N GLY A 163 10.47 1.41 -8.76
CA GLY A 163 10.36 2.67 -9.48
C GLY A 163 9.62 3.77 -8.71
N VAL A 164 9.77 5.01 -9.20
CA VAL A 164 9.23 6.23 -8.55
C VAL A 164 7.71 6.35 -8.63
N GLU A 165 7.09 5.61 -9.53
CA GLU A 165 5.64 5.56 -9.74
C GLU A 165 4.91 4.66 -8.74
N ARG A 166 5.64 3.75 -8.07
CA ARG A 166 5.10 2.74 -7.15
C ARG A 166 5.18 3.16 -5.68
N VAL A 167 5.69 4.35 -5.38
CA VAL A 167 5.78 4.87 -4.01
C VAL A 167 5.60 6.39 -3.99
N ILE A 168 4.81 6.88 -3.04
CA ILE A 168 4.54 8.32 -2.87
C ILE A 168 4.57 8.73 -1.39
N SER A 169 4.91 10.00 -1.16
CA SER A 169 4.78 10.62 0.15
C SER A 169 3.32 10.99 0.45
N ILE A 170 3.02 11.27 1.71
CA ILE A 170 1.74 11.85 2.12
C ILE A 170 1.51 13.18 1.41
N SER A 171 2.54 14.03 1.28
CA SER A 171 2.43 15.32 0.59
C SER A 171 2.06 15.17 -0.89
N ALA A 172 2.63 14.18 -1.59
CA ALA A 172 2.27 13.86 -2.97
C ALA A 172 0.83 13.31 -3.05
N LEU A 173 0.43 12.46 -2.10
CA LEU A 173 -0.94 11.97 -1.99
C LEU A 173 -1.94 13.13 -1.79
N MET A 174 -1.69 14.04 -0.85
CA MET A 174 -2.56 15.20 -0.60
C MET A 174 -2.69 16.10 -1.83
N LYS A 175 -1.59 16.31 -2.56
CA LYS A 175 -1.59 17.05 -3.82
C LYS A 175 -2.52 16.40 -4.86
N LYS A 176 -2.50 15.06 -4.97
CA LYS A 176 -3.40 14.31 -5.88
C LYS A 176 -4.88 14.47 -5.51
N TYR A 177 -5.19 14.76 -4.24
CA TYR A 177 -6.55 15.01 -3.76
C TYR A 177 -6.89 16.50 -3.59
N ASN A 178 -6.03 17.41 -4.07
CA ASN A 178 -6.19 18.87 -3.97
C ASN A 178 -6.40 19.37 -2.53
N ILE A 179 -5.73 18.76 -1.56
CA ILE A 179 -5.81 19.16 -0.16
C ILE A 179 -4.65 20.11 0.17
N ASN A 180 -4.99 21.35 0.50
CA ASN A 180 -4.06 22.31 1.05
C ASN A 180 -4.24 22.38 2.57
N ILE A 181 -3.28 21.85 3.33
CA ILE A 181 -3.27 22.05 4.78
C ILE A 181 -2.60 23.39 5.06
N ASN A 182 -3.36 24.36 5.55
CA ASN A 182 -2.77 25.50 6.21
C ASN A 182 -2.22 25.02 7.56
N LEU A 183 -0.93 24.71 7.60
CA LEU A 183 -0.21 24.50 8.85
C LEU A 183 -0.06 25.86 9.55
N SER A 184 -1.16 26.41 10.08
CA SER A 184 -1.07 27.49 11.05
C SER A 184 -0.43 26.91 12.30
N LYS A 185 0.83 27.29 12.52
CA LYS A 185 1.58 27.04 13.75
C LYS A 185 0.71 27.46 14.94
N GLY A 186 0.26 26.47 15.72
CA GLY A 186 -0.22 26.67 17.08
C GLY A 186 0.95 26.56 18.04
#